data_AF-A0A3N1J9N6-F1
#
_entry.id   AF-A0A3N1J9N6-F1
#
_cell.length_a   1.000
_cell.length_b   1.000
_cell.length_c   1.000
_cell.angle_alpha   90.00
_cell.angle_beta   90.00
_cell.angle_gamma   90.00
#
_symmetry.space_group_name_H-M   'P 1'
#
loop_
_entity.id
_entity.type
_entity.pdbx_description
1 polymer ?
#
loop_
_entity_poly.entity_id
_entity_poly.type
_entity_poly.pdbx_seq_one_letter_code
_entity_poly.pdbx_strand_id
1 'polypeptide(L)'
;MALIHRAELRPSKAEALAAWLPSQPWSGVAPGATVDVVGRFRFDDPAGEVGVETMLVRVGDGAVLHAPLTYRDAPLAGATAFLVTEMDHSVLGRRWVYDAAGDPVYADVLRRTIATGGHEAELVGAPGLDVPPSHGSARGSGSAASSPAVTTVAPTTEGALTTIGDLTILRVVGTPLPAGETLTATWADAGPTVLAVLRA
;
A
#
# COMPACT_ATOMS: atom_id res chain seq x y z
N MET A 1 -5.67 14.62 -2.25
CA MET A 1 -6.92 14.01 -2.73
C MET A 1 -6.57 12.93 -3.74
N ALA A 2 -7.15 11.74 -3.61
CA ALA A 2 -6.96 10.66 -4.56
C ALA A 2 -8.09 10.63 -5.61
N LEU A 3 -7.76 11.01 -6.85
CA LEU A 3 -8.69 11.01 -7.97
C LEU A 3 -8.97 9.58 -8.46
N ILE A 4 -10.24 9.18 -8.50
CA ILE A 4 -10.68 7.86 -8.90
C ILE A 4 -11.46 7.93 -10.22
N HIS A 5 -10.96 7.20 -11.22
CA HIS A 5 -11.61 7.05 -12.52
C HIS A 5 -12.53 5.82 -12.53
N ARG A 6 -13.63 5.91 -13.27
CA ARG A 6 -14.36 4.72 -13.74
C ARG A 6 -13.51 4.08 -14.84
N ALA A 7 -12.69 3.11 -14.44
CA ALA A 7 -11.75 2.45 -15.34
C ALA A 7 -11.86 0.94 -15.26
N GLU A 8 -11.58 0.30 -16.39
CA GLU A 8 -11.25 -1.11 -16.44
C GLU A 8 -9.75 -1.25 -16.26
N LEU A 9 -9.35 -2.18 -15.39
CA LEU A 9 -7.95 -2.50 -15.11
C LEU A 9 -7.68 -3.93 -15.59
N ARG A 10 -6.64 -4.11 -16.41
CA ARG A 10 -6.24 -5.42 -16.93
C ARG A 10 -4.74 -5.65 -16.68
N PRO A 11 -4.35 -6.57 -15.79
CA PRO A 11 -5.21 -7.29 -14.85
C PRO A 11 -5.90 -6.32 -13.86
N SER A 12 -6.97 -6.77 -13.21
CA SER A 12 -7.50 -6.08 -12.04
C SER A 12 -6.50 -6.13 -10.87
N LYS A 13 -6.67 -5.27 -9.87
CA LYS A 13 -5.79 -5.26 -8.69
C LYS A 13 -5.79 -6.59 -7.92
N ALA A 14 -6.96 -7.22 -7.82
CA ALA A 14 -7.10 -8.51 -7.16
C ALA A 14 -6.39 -9.63 -7.95
N GLU A 15 -6.55 -9.66 -9.27
CA GLU A 15 -5.85 -10.60 -10.15
C GLU A 15 -4.33 -10.40 -10.11
N ALA A 16 -3.86 -9.16 -10.12
CA ALA A 16 -2.44 -8.83 -9.99
C ALA A 16 -1.86 -9.37 -8.67
N LEU A 17 -2.56 -9.16 -7.55
CA LEU A 17 -2.14 -9.69 -6.25
C LEU A 17 -2.23 -11.21 -6.18
N ALA A 18 -3.27 -11.83 -6.75
CA ALA A 18 -3.40 -13.29 -6.82
C ALA A 18 -2.25 -13.95 -7.60
N ALA A 19 -1.75 -13.28 -8.64
CA ALA A 19 -0.59 -13.74 -9.40
C ALA A 19 0.74 -13.51 -8.66
N TRP A 20 0.87 -12.37 -7.95
CA TRP A 20 2.13 -11.96 -7.33
C TRP A 20 2.37 -12.60 -5.95
N LEU A 21 1.37 -12.66 -5.08
CA LEU A 21 1.49 -13.14 -3.70
C LEU A 21 2.12 -14.54 -3.57
N PRO A 22 1.82 -15.54 -4.44
CA PRO A 22 2.44 -16.86 -4.34
C PRO A 22 3.98 -16.86 -4.46
N SER A 23 4.56 -15.84 -5.09
CA SER A 23 6.01 -15.69 -5.20
C SER A 23 6.66 -15.05 -3.97
N GLN A 24 5.85 -14.57 -3.02
CA GLN A 24 6.29 -13.85 -1.84
C GLN A 24 6.45 -14.83 -0.66
N PRO A 25 7.66 -15.02 -0.11
CA PRO A 25 7.91 -16.03 0.94
C PRO A 25 7.05 -15.86 2.20
N TRP A 26 6.57 -14.65 2.46
CA TRP A 26 5.78 -14.29 3.64
C TRP A 26 4.27 -14.47 3.47
N SER A 27 3.77 -14.68 2.24
CA SER A 27 2.33 -14.64 1.98
C SER A 27 1.60 -15.93 2.38
N GLY A 28 2.25 -17.08 2.23
CA GLY A 28 1.63 -18.39 2.36
C GLY A 28 0.54 -18.69 1.31
N VAL A 29 0.39 -17.85 0.28
CA VAL A 29 -0.66 -17.98 -0.74
C VAL A 29 -0.25 -19.03 -1.78
N ALA A 30 -1.14 -19.99 -2.05
CA ALA A 30 -0.92 -20.98 -3.10
C ALA A 30 -1.17 -20.38 -4.50
N PRO A 31 -0.41 -20.80 -5.53
CA PRO A 31 -0.71 -20.42 -6.92
C PRO A 31 -2.16 -20.75 -7.31
N GLY A 32 -2.84 -19.80 -7.97
CA GLY A 32 -4.23 -19.96 -8.42
C GLY A 32 -5.29 -19.72 -7.35
N ALA A 33 -4.91 -19.34 -6.12
CA ALA A 33 -5.86 -18.96 -5.08
C ALA A 33 -6.58 -17.66 -5.43
N THR A 34 -7.89 -17.61 -5.13
CA THR A 34 -8.67 -16.37 -5.21
C THR A 34 -8.32 -15.46 -4.05
N VAL A 35 -8.01 -14.19 -4.36
CA VAL A 35 -7.66 -13.16 -3.38
C VAL A 35 -8.82 -12.18 -3.23
N ASP A 36 -9.34 -12.09 -2.01
CA ASP A 36 -10.40 -11.16 -1.63
C ASP A 36 -9.82 -9.87 -1.07
N VAL A 37 -10.25 -8.73 -1.59
CA VAL A 37 -9.86 -7.41 -1.06
C VAL A 37 -10.81 -7.05 0.07
N VAL A 38 -10.29 -7.06 1.30
CA VAL A 38 -11.07 -6.81 2.53
C VAL A 38 -10.97 -5.37 3.00
N GLY A 39 -9.96 -4.63 2.56
CA GLY A 39 -9.77 -3.23 2.91
C GLY A 39 -8.85 -2.51 1.93
N ARG A 40 -9.11 -1.23 1.70
CA ARG A 40 -8.20 -0.37 0.94
C ARG A 40 -8.37 1.11 1.28
N PHE A 41 -7.26 1.83 1.20
CA PHE A 41 -7.20 3.28 1.33
C PHE A 41 -5.96 3.79 0.59
N ARG A 42 -5.89 5.11 0.36
CA ARG A 42 -4.82 5.73 -0.44
C ARG A 42 -4.12 6.80 0.36
N PHE A 43 -2.90 7.12 -0.06
CA PHE A 43 -2.21 8.32 0.37
C PHE A 43 -1.94 9.22 -0.83
N ASP A 44 -1.77 10.50 -0.55
CA ASP A 44 -1.36 11.47 -1.55
C ASP A 44 0.15 11.44 -1.72
N ASP A 45 0.59 11.27 -2.96
CA ASP A 45 1.92 11.70 -3.38
C ASP A 45 1.91 13.23 -3.48
N PRO A 46 2.79 13.95 -2.76
CA PRO A 46 2.89 15.41 -2.86
C PRO A 46 3.18 15.93 -4.27
N ALA A 47 3.84 15.13 -5.13
CA ALA A 47 4.09 15.50 -6.53
C ALA A 47 2.89 15.18 -7.45
N GLY A 48 1.95 14.33 -7.00
CA GLY A 48 0.78 13.92 -7.76
C GLY A 48 1.09 12.96 -8.92
N GLU A 49 2.27 12.34 -8.94
CA GLU A 49 2.75 11.50 -10.04
C GLU A 49 2.51 10.00 -9.77
N VAL A 50 2.58 9.59 -8.50
CA VAL A 50 2.50 8.19 -8.09
C VAL A 50 1.21 7.94 -7.32
N GLY A 51 0.43 6.96 -7.79
CA GLY A 51 -0.68 6.45 -6.98
C GLY A 51 -0.14 5.65 -5.81
N VAL A 52 -0.45 6.02 -4.57
CA VAL A 52 -0.04 5.28 -3.37
C VAL A 52 -1.27 4.65 -2.71
N GLU A 53 -1.30 3.33 -2.61
CA GLU A 53 -2.47 2.60 -2.10
C GLU A 53 -2.06 1.49 -1.14
N THR A 54 -2.81 1.34 -0.07
CA THR A 54 -2.76 0.16 0.78
C THR A 54 -3.86 -0.81 0.34
N MET A 55 -3.47 -2.05 0.06
CA MET A 55 -4.40 -3.16 -0.14
C MET A 55 -4.30 -4.14 1.03
N LEU A 56 -5.44 -4.44 1.65
CA LEU A 56 -5.59 -5.49 2.64
C LEU A 56 -6.39 -6.61 2.02
N VAL A 57 -5.80 -7.80 1.96
CA VAL A 57 -6.35 -8.92 1.23
C VAL A 57 -6.36 -10.21 2.05
N ARG A 58 -7.19 -11.16 1.67
CA ARG A 58 -7.32 -12.47 2.32
C ARG A 58 -7.56 -13.56 1.29
N VAL A 59 -7.19 -14.78 1.62
CA VAL A 59 -7.57 -15.99 0.88
C VAL A 59 -8.40 -16.88 1.81
N GLY A 60 -9.68 -17.11 1.48
CA GLY A 60 -10.60 -17.85 2.35
C GLY A 60 -10.64 -17.28 3.77
N ASP A 61 -10.57 -18.15 4.78
CA ASP A 61 -10.52 -17.75 6.20
C ASP A 61 -9.10 -17.47 6.72
N GLY A 62 -8.13 -17.29 5.82
CA GLY A 62 -6.73 -17.06 6.17
C GLY A 62 -6.46 -15.72 6.88
N ALA A 63 -5.19 -15.50 7.20
CA ALA A 63 -4.72 -14.23 7.74
C ALA A 63 -4.90 -13.10 6.70
N VAL A 64 -5.11 -11.87 7.19
CA VAL A 64 -5.10 -10.70 6.31
C VAL A 64 -3.65 -10.37 5.96
N LEU A 65 -3.41 -10.18 4.68
CA LEU A 65 -2.13 -9.77 4.11
C LEU A 65 -2.18 -8.28 3.78
N HIS A 66 -1.11 -7.57 4.09
CA HIS A 66 -0.93 -6.15 3.78
C HIS A 66 0.04 -6.01 2.61
N ALA A 67 -0.50 -5.60 1.47
CA ALA A 67 0.21 -5.39 0.21
C ALA A 67 0.07 -3.93 -0.21
N PRO A 68 0.96 -3.03 0.22
CA PRO A 68 0.96 -1.68 -0.29
C PRO A 68 1.43 -1.67 -1.75
N LEU A 69 0.77 -0.89 -2.60
CA LEU A 69 1.03 -0.80 -4.03
C LEU A 69 1.32 0.65 -4.44
N THR A 70 2.30 0.83 -5.33
CA THR A 70 2.45 2.07 -6.10
C THR A 70 2.08 1.88 -7.57
N TYR A 71 1.51 2.93 -8.17
CA TYR A 71 1.11 2.95 -9.58
C TYR A 71 1.84 4.09 -10.29
N ARG A 72 2.71 3.74 -11.25
CA ARG A 72 3.51 4.70 -12.03
C ARG A 72 3.12 4.69 -13.50
N ASP A 73 3.32 5.81 -14.18
CA ASP A 73 3.11 5.98 -15.63
C ASP A 73 4.33 5.57 -16.47
N ALA A 74 5.45 5.23 -15.83
CA ALA A 74 6.67 4.71 -16.45
C ALA A 74 7.36 3.69 -15.51
N PRO A 75 8.24 2.81 -16.04
CA PRO A 75 9.04 1.92 -15.21
C PRO A 75 9.92 2.69 -14.22
N LEU A 76 9.95 2.24 -12.97
CA LEU A 76 10.88 2.73 -11.95
C LEU A 76 12.24 2.03 -12.10
N ALA A 77 13.29 2.81 -12.38
CA ALA A 77 14.65 2.31 -12.51
C ALA A 77 15.12 1.64 -11.19
N GLY A 78 15.70 0.44 -11.30
CA GLY A 78 16.21 -0.31 -10.15
C GLY A 78 15.16 -1.06 -9.33
N ALA A 79 13.87 -0.92 -9.63
CA ALA A 79 12.79 -1.54 -8.86
C ALA A 79 12.19 -2.80 -9.50
N THR A 80 12.85 -3.40 -10.49
CA THR A 80 12.35 -4.59 -11.22
C THR A 80 11.98 -5.75 -10.29
N ALA A 81 12.74 -5.95 -9.21
CA ALA A 81 12.46 -6.99 -8.21
C ALA A 81 11.14 -6.79 -7.45
N PHE A 82 10.60 -5.57 -7.45
CA PHE A 82 9.36 -5.18 -6.79
C PHE A 82 8.19 -5.04 -7.77
N LEU A 83 8.39 -5.28 -9.07
CA LEU A 83 7.31 -5.19 -10.04
C LEU A 83 6.28 -6.29 -9.76
N VAL A 84 5.05 -5.89 -9.43
CA VAL A 84 3.91 -6.78 -9.22
C VAL A 84 3.34 -7.15 -10.58
N THR A 85 3.06 -6.14 -11.39
CA THR A 85 2.53 -6.32 -12.73
C THR A 85 2.66 -5.04 -13.54
N GLU A 86 2.52 -5.19 -14.84
CA GLU A 86 2.16 -4.07 -15.70
C GLU A 86 0.66 -4.16 -16.01
N MET A 87 -0.05 -3.05 -15.90
CA MET A 87 -1.49 -2.96 -15.90
C MET A 87 -1.97 -1.99 -16.97
N ASP A 88 -2.94 -2.41 -17.78
CA ASP A 88 -3.65 -1.53 -18.69
C ASP A 88 -4.80 -0.86 -17.95
N HIS A 89 -4.77 0.47 -17.89
CA HIS A 89 -5.82 1.28 -17.30
C HIS A 89 -6.57 2.01 -18.42
N SER A 90 -7.87 1.75 -18.59
CA SER A 90 -8.63 2.24 -19.75
C SER A 90 -8.62 3.76 -19.93
N VAL A 91 -8.48 4.53 -18.84
CA VAL A 91 -8.38 6.00 -18.87
C VAL A 91 -6.93 6.53 -18.87
N LEU A 92 -6.06 5.91 -18.07
CA LEU A 92 -4.72 6.43 -17.77
C LEU A 92 -3.61 5.75 -18.60
N GLY A 93 -3.95 4.79 -19.46
CA GLY A 93 -2.99 4.03 -20.24
C GLY A 93 -2.24 2.98 -19.42
N ARG A 94 -1.06 2.57 -19.92
CA ARG A 94 -0.20 1.58 -19.24
C ARG A 94 0.27 2.09 -17.89
N ARG A 95 0.30 1.21 -16.90
CA ARG A 95 0.76 1.48 -15.54
C ARG A 95 1.72 0.39 -15.08
N TRP A 96 2.78 0.79 -14.39
CA TRP A 96 3.70 -0.12 -13.70
C TRP A 96 3.30 -0.15 -12.24
N VAL A 97 2.91 -1.34 -11.78
CA VAL A 97 2.44 -1.56 -10.41
C VAL A 97 3.54 -2.26 -9.64
N TYR A 98 3.98 -1.65 -8.54
CA TYR A 98 5.04 -2.17 -7.70
C TYR A 98 4.53 -2.52 -6.31
N ASP A 99 5.19 -3.48 -5.67
CA ASP A 99 5.19 -3.59 -4.21
C ASP A 99 5.83 -2.31 -3.68
N ALA A 100 5.03 -1.52 -2.98
CA ALA A 100 5.38 -0.16 -2.62
C ALA A 100 6.62 -0.08 -1.72
N ALA A 101 6.99 -1.18 -1.05
CA ALA A 101 8.23 -1.24 -0.28
C ALA A 101 9.50 -0.99 -1.12
N GLY A 102 9.43 -1.24 -2.44
CA GLY A 102 10.49 -0.92 -3.39
C GLY A 102 10.47 0.50 -3.95
N ASP A 103 9.56 1.35 -3.48
CA ASP A 103 9.32 2.68 -4.03
C ASP A 103 9.60 3.80 -3.01
N PRO A 104 10.56 4.72 -3.28
CA PRO A 104 10.85 5.85 -2.38
C PRO A 104 9.66 6.75 -2.09
N VAL A 105 8.73 6.92 -3.05
CA VAL A 105 7.56 7.78 -2.83
C VAL A 105 6.65 7.18 -1.76
N TYR A 106 6.47 5.87 -1.75
CA TYR A 106 5.72 5.21 -0.68
C TYR A 106 6.41 5.36 0.68
N ALA A 107 7.73 5.13 0.74
CA ALA A 107 8.47 5.24 1.99
C ALA A 107 8.40 6.67 2.56
N ASP A 108 8.56 7.69 1.72
CA ASP A 108 8.45 9.09 2.09
C ASP A 108 7.05 9.44 2.61
N VAL A 109 6.01 9.04 1.87
CA VAL A 109 4.62 9.28 2.23
C VAL A 109 4.25 8.57 3.52
N LEU A 110 4.60 7.28 3.67
CA LEU A 110 4.31 6.50 4.87
C LEU A 110 5.01 7.10 6.10
N ARG A 111 6.31 7.43 5.97
CA ARG A 111 7.11 8.03 7.05
C ARG A 111 6.54 9.38 7.47
N ARG A 112 6.15 10.22 6.51
CA ARG A 112 5.50 11.50 6.79
C ARG A 112 4.17 11.30 7.52
N THR A 113 3.30 10.44 7.00
CA THR A 113 2.00 10.15 7.60
C THR A 113 2.13 9.71 9.05
N ILE A 114 3.05 8.78 9.34
CA ILE A 114 3.26 8.30 10.72
C ILE A 114 3.78 9.43 11.61
N ALA A 115 4.87 10.08 11.21
CA ALA A 115 5.57 11.08 12.03
C ALA A 115 4.72 12.31 12.36
N THR A 116 3.87 12.75 11.43
CA THR A 116 3.08 13.98 11.59
C THR A 116 1.64 13.73 12.03
N GLY A 117 1.26 12.49 12.32
CA GLY A 117 -0.13 12.15 12.64
C GLY A 117 -1.09 12.32 11.46
N GLY A 118 -0.55 12.22 10.24
CA GLY A 118 -1.28 12.29 8.98
C GLY A 118 -2.30 11.16 8.84
N HIS A 119 -3.09 11.20 7.78
CA HIS A 119 -4.13 10.21 7.52
C HIS A 119 -4.24 9.88 6.03
N GLU A 120 -5.09 8.91 5.69
CA GLU A 120 -5.40 8.58 4.31
C GLU A 120 -5.91 9.81 3.52
N ALA A 121 -5.70 9.78 2.21
CA ALA A 121 -6.20 10.79 1.30
C ALA A 121 -7.73 10.71 1.16
N GLU A 122 -8.38 11.88 1.08
CA GLU A 122 -9.78 11.97 0.67
C GLU A 122 -9.96 11.46 -0.77
N LEU A 123 -10.95 10.58 -0.98
CA LEU A 123 -11.28 10.07 -2.30
C LEU A 123 -12.14 11.07 -3.07
N VAL A 124 -11.83 11.24 -4.34
CA VAL A 124 -12.56 12.16 -5.22
C VAL A 124 -12.89 11.44 -6.52
N GLY A 125 -14.16 11.48 -6.94
CA GLY A 125 -14.56 10.97 -8.25
C GLY A 125 -14.03 11.86 -9.38
N ALA A 126 -13.61 11.26 -10.49
CA ALA A 126 -13.34 12.01 -11.72
C ALA A 126 -14.59 12.80 -12.17
N PRO A 127 -14.44 13.88 -12.99
CA PRO A 127 -15.56 14.71 -13.40
C PRO A 127 -16.75 13.89 -13.92
N GLY A 128 -17.93 14.10 -13.32
CA GLY A 128 -19.16 13.37 -13.65
C GLY A 128 -19.33 12.03 -12.94
N LEU A 129 -18.48 11.70 -11.96
CA LEU A 129 -18.62 10.51 -11.11
C LEU A 129 -18.84 10.90 -9.64
N ASP A 130 -19.65 10.11 -8.94
CA ASP A 130 -19.78 10.19 -7.49
C ASP A 130 -18.47 9.82 -6.80
N VAL A 131 -18.29 10.33 -5.58
CA VAL A 131 -17.19 9.92 -4.71
C VAL A 131 -17.33 8.42 -4.40
N PRO A 132 -16.33 7.60 -4.69
CA PRO A 132 -16.40 6.17 -4.41
C PRO A 132 -16.44 5.94 -2.88
N PRO A 133 -17.08 4.86 -2.43
CA PRO A 133 -17.09 4.52 -1.01
C PRO A 133 -15.67 4.28 -0.48
N SER A 134 -15.44 4.72 0.76
CA SER A 134 -14.23 4.35 1.48
C SER A 134 -14.31 2.88 1.91
N HIS A 135 -13.18 2.19 1.84
CA HIS A 135 -13.04 0.78 2.26
C HIS A 135 -12.00 0.64 3.37
N GLY A 136 -11.67 1.74 4.05
CA GLY A 136 -10.77 1.78 5.18
C GLY A 136 -10.24 3.19 5.42
N SER A 137 -9.69 3.41 6.61
CA SER A 137 -8.98 4.63 6.97
C SER A 137 -7.66 4.29 7.65
N ALA A 138 -6.75 5.25 7.73
CA ALA A 138 -5.48 5.10 8.40
C ALA A 138 -5.01 6.41 9.02
N ARG A 139 -4.38 6.33 10.19
CA ARG A 139 -3.85 7.50 10.90
C ARG A 139 -2.49 7.20 11.50
N GLY A 140 -1.57 8.15 11.34
CA GLY A 140 -0.29 8.17 12.05
C GLY A 140 -0.48 8.54 13.52
N SER A 141 0.36 8.01 14.40
CA SER A 141 0.32 8.35 15.84
C SER A 141 1.20 9.53 16.22
N GLY A 142 2.10 9.97 15.33
CA GLY A 142 3.06 11.03 15.63
C GLY A 142 2.44 12.42 15.70
N SER A 143 3.25 13.39 16.10
CA SER A 143 2.85 14.80 16.24
C SER A 143 3.92 15.78 15.75
N ALA A 144 4.93 15.28 15.04
CA ALA A 144 5.99 16.13 14.51
C ALA A 144 5.43 17.12 13.48
N ALA A 145 5.99 18.32 13.43
CA ALA A 145 5.60 19.33 12.44
C ALA A 145 6.02 18.96 11.01
N SER A 146 7.04 18.11 10.86
CA SER A 146 7.55 17.64 9.57
C SER A 146 8.25 16.30 9.72
N SER A 147 8.57 15.68 8.58
CA SER A 147 9.28 14.41 8.51
C SER A 147 10.43 14.53 7.50
N PRO A 148 11.66 14.08 7.85
CA PRO A 148 12.73 13.91 6.87
C PRO A 148 12.27 13.16 5.62
N ALA A 149 12.64 13.70 4.46
CA ALA A 149 12.30 13.11 3.17
C ALA A 149 13.04 11.78 2.95
N VAL A 150 12.35 10.82 2.33
CA VAL A 150 12.96 9.55 1.91
C VAL A 150 13.11 9.56 0.39
N THR A 151 14.35 9.48 -0.10
CA THR A 151 14.65 9.55 -1.54
C THR A 151 15.20 8.25 -2.10
N THR A 152 15.59 7.32 -1.23
CA THR A 152 16.13 6.00 -1.59
C THR A 152 15.60 4.95 -0.64
N VAL A 153 15.41 3.73 -1.15
CA VAL A 153 14.95 2.59 -0.37
C VAL A 153 15.86 1.38 -0.56
N ALA A 154 16.03 0.62 0.51
CA ALA A 154 16.72 -0.66 0.50
C ALA A 154 15.92 -1.63 1.39
N PRO A 155 14.74 -2.07 0.93
CA PRO A 155 13.84 -2.90 1.74
C PRO A 155 14.47 -4.27 2.03
N THR A 156 14.34 -4.73 3.27
CA THR A 156 14.64 -6.11 3.66
C THR A 156 13.38 -6.76 4.23
N THR A 157 13.09 -7.99 3.80
CA THR A 157 11.93 -8.73 4.29
C THR A 157 12.38 -9.95 5.08
N GLU A 158 12.00 -9.98 6.36
CA GLU A 158 12.29 -11.09 7.27
C GLU A 158 10.98 -11.57 7.90
N GLY A 159 10.63 -12.83 7.62
CA GLY A 159 9.32 -13.37 7.99
C GLY A 159 8.20 -12.47 7.46
N ALA A 160 7.29 -12.05 8.34
CA ALA A 160 6.13 -11.23 7.99
C ALA A 160 6.36 -9.72 8.10
N LEU A 161 7.60 -9.24 8.18
CA LEU A 161 7.95 -7.83 8.31
C LEU A 161 8.85 -7.38 7.16
N THR A 162 8.66 -6.14 6.69
CA THR A 162 9.58 -5.49 5.74
C THR A 162 10.10 -4.20 6.32
N THR A 163 11.42 -4.01 6.36
CA THR A 163 12.06 -2.83 6.94
C THR A 163 12.66 -1.96 5.84
N ILE A 164 12.47 -0.63 5.96
CA ILE A 164 13.06 0.39 5.07
C ILE A 164 13.58 1.52 5.96
N GLY A 165 14.90 1.57 6.18
CA GLY A 165 15.45 2.55 7.11
C GLY A 165 14.82 2.38 8.50
N ASP A 166 14.16 3.41 9.03
CA ASP A 166 13.44 3.42 10.31
C ASP A 166 12.00 2.89 10.22
N LEU A 167 11.46 2.64 9.02
CA LEU A 167 10.13 2.06 8.83
C LEU A 167 10.15 0.54 8.97
N THR A 168 9.12 -0.01 9.59
CA THR A 168 8.78 -1.43 9.60
C THR A 168 7.33 -1.60 9.13
N ILE A 169 7.14 -2.29 8.02
CA ILE A 169 5.85 -2.58 7.39
C ILE A 169 5.43 -4.00 7.77
N LEU A 170 4.21 -4.13 8.29
CA LEU A 170 3.59 -5.42 8.55
C LEU A 170 3.12 -6.04 7.24
N ARG A 171 3.51 -7.28 6.92
CA ARG A 171 3.03 -8.01 5.73
C ARG A 171 1.88 -8.97 6.05
N VAL A 172 1.89 -9.56 7.24
CA VAL A 172 0.84 -10.46 7.74
C VAL A 172 0.24 -9.87 9.01
N VAL A 173 -1.04 -9.50 8.95
CA VAL A 173 -1.75 -8.87 10.06
C VAL A 173 -1.78 -9.80 11.28
N GLY A 174 -1.52 -9.23 12.46
CA GLY A 174 -1.41 -9.98 13.72
C GLY A 174 0.03 -10.39 14.07
N THR A 175 1.01 -10.18 13.18
CA THR A 175 2.44 -10.35 13.54
C THR A 175 2.85 -9.27 14.54
N PRO A 176 3.58 -9.62 15.62
CA PRO A 176 4.14 -8.64 16.54
C PRO A 176 5.04 -7.62 15.82
N LEU A 177 4.85 -6.35 16.16
CA LEU A 177 5.63 -5.23 15.64
C LEU A 177 6.55 -4.65 16.72
N PRO A 178 7.69 -4.04 16.34
CA PRO A 178 8.52 -3.30 17.28
C PRO A 178 7.78 -2.08 17.83
N ALA A 179 8.28 -1.52 18.93
CA ALA A 179 7.79 -0.26 19.46
C ALA A 179 8.18 0.93 18.56
N GLY A 180 7.33 1.95 18.52
CA GLY A 180 7.53 3.19 17.77
C GLY A 180 6.22 3.92 17.52
N GLU A 181 6.28 4.99 16.73
CA GLU A 181 5.08 5.64 16.21
C GLU A 181 4.42 4.72 15.15
N THR A 182 3.10 4.71 15.06
CA THR A 182 2.37 3.72 14.28
C THR A 182 1.56 4.35 13.15
N LEU A 183 1.37 3.58 12.08
CA LEU A 183 0.21 3.73 11.19
C LEU A 183 -0.85 2.75 11.66
N THR A 184 -1.98 3.26 12.14
CA THR A 184 -3.13 2.44 12.55
C THR A 184 -4.24 2.59 11.52
N ALA A 185 -4.78 1.47 11.04
CA ALA A 185 -5.86 1.44 10.06
C ALA A 185 -7.10 0.70 10.58
N THR A 186 -8.25 1.01 9.97
CA THR A 186 -9.51 0.27 10.12
C THR A 186 -10.06 -0.07 8.74
N TRP A 187 -10.78 -1.19 8.62
CA TRP A 187 -11.44 -1.63 7.39
C TRP A 187 -12.51 -2.67 7.72
N ALA A 188 -13.59 -2.71 6.96
CA ALA A 188 -14.71 -3.64 7.21
C ALA A 188 -15.07 -3.68 8.71
N ASP A 189 -15.13 -4.89 9.29
CA ASP A 189 -15.40 -5.11 10.72
C ASP A 189 -14.12 -5.20 11.58
N ALA A 190 -12.95 -4.92 11.00
CA ALA A 190 -11.70 -4.93 11.74
C ALA A 190 -11.58 -3.71 12.65
N GLY A 191 -11.29 -3.96 13.93
CA GLY A 191 -10.91 -2.90 14.87
C GLY A 191 -9.58 -2.23 14.48
N PRO A 192 -9.20 -1.15 15.18
CA PRO A 192 -7.95 -0.44 14.93
C PRO A 192 -6.75 -1.39 14.95
N THR A 193 -6.04 -1.45 13.82
CA THR A 193 -4.94 -2.39 13.60
C THR A 193 -3.70 -1.66 13.09
N VAL A 194 -2.56 -1.89 13.71
CA VAL A 194 -1.29 -1.30 13.28
C VAL A 194 -0.79 -2.02 12.02
N LEU A 195 -0.45 -1.26 10.98
CA LEU A 195 0.07 -1.78 9.70
C LEU A 195 1.53 -1.42 9.45
N ALA A 196 2.04 -0.40 10.11
CA ALA A 196 3.44 0.00 10.02
C ALA A 196 3.89 0.72 11.29
N VAL A 197 5.19 0.72 11.53
CA VAL A 197 5.85 1.40 12.64
C VAL A 197 6.98 2.26 12.09
N LEU A 198 7.08 3.49 12.58
CA LEU A 198 8.26 4.33 12.50
C LEU A 198 9.04 4.16 13.81
N ARG A 199 10.22 3.57 13.72
CA ARG A 199 11.10 3.34 14.87
C ARG A 199 11.80 4.64 15.26
N ALA A 200 12.07 4.78 16.56
CA ALA A 200 12.82 5.91 17.12
C ALA A 200 14.28 5.91 16.67
#